data_AF-A0A818XDD8-F1
#
_entry.id   AF-A0A818XDD8-F1
#
_cell.length_a   1.000
_cell.length_b   1.000
_cell.length_c   1.000
_cell.angle_alpha   90.00
_cell.angle_beta   90.00
_cell.angle_gamma   90.00
#
_symmetry.space_group_name_H-M   'P 1'
#
loop_
_entity.id
_entity.type
_entity.pdbx_description
1 polymer ?
#
loop_
_entity_poly.entity_id
_entity_poly.type
_entity_poly.pdbx_seq_one_letter_code
_entity_poly.pdbx_strand_id
1 'polypeptide(L)'
;MSITQIVQGQFRRRLAYSETSDIVAQLPCYIHLRCDRGGASLCLDWREVCDGYVDCLDGAEDEAQCYEMESNECEEDQFRCHNGLCISEEFWENGLGDADCLDRSDE
;
A
#
# COMPACT_ATOMS: atom_id res chain seq x y z
N MET A 1 -19.66 -13.24 16.98
CA MET A 1 -18.23 -13.36 16.57
C MET A 1 -17.58 -12.03 16.87
N SER A 2 -16.40 -12.01 17.48
CA SER A 2 -15.70 -10.76 17.84
C SER A 2 -15.06 -10.13 16.61
N ILE A 3 -15.00 -8.80 16.54
CA ILE A 3 -14.27 -8.06 15.48
C ILE A 3 -12.82 -8.57 15.35
N THR A 4 -12.17 -8.85 16.48
CA THR A 4 -10.82 -9.43 16.54
C THR A 4 -10.71 -10.82 15.88
N GLN A 5 -11.77 -11.62 15.90
CA GLN A 5 -11.79 -12.93 15.24
C GLN A 5 -12.00 -12.82 13.73
N ILE A 6 -12.66 -11.75 13.26
CA ILE A 6 -12.85 -11.46 11.83
C ILE A 6 -11.52 -10.99 11.23
N VAL A 7 -10.83 -10.06 11.91
CA VAL A 7 -9.51 -9.55 11.51
C VAL A 7 -8.48 -10.69 11.44
N GLN A 8 -8.38 -11.51 12.50
CA GLN A 8 -7.49 -12.69 12.51
C GLN A 8 -7.83 -13.71 11.43
N GLY A 9 -9.10 -13.80 11.03
CA GLY A 9 -9.58 -14.71 9.99
C GLY A 9 -9.22 -14.26 8.57
N GLN A 10 -9.31 -12.95 8.29
CA GLN A 10 -8.95 -12.35 7.00
C GLN A 10 -7.42 -12.36 6.80
N PHE A 11 -6.67 -11.90 7.81
CA PHE A 11 -5.20 -11.89 7.80
C PHE A 11 -4.60 -13.28 7.57
N ARG A 12 -5.14 -14.33 8.19
CA ARG A 12 -4.67 -15.72 8.02
C ARG A 12 -4.99 -16.32 6.65
N ARG A 13 -5.99 -15.81 5.93
CA ARG A 13 -6.35 -16.28 4.59
C ARG A 13 -5.46 -15.70 3.51
N ARG A 14 -4.86 -14.52 3.74
CA ARG A 14 -3.94 -13.85 2.82
C ARG A 14 -2.45 -13.96 3.14
N LEU A 15 -2.09 -14.52 4.29
CA LEU A 15 -0.75 -15.11 4.51
C LEU A 15 -0.39 -16.24 3.50
N ALA A 16 -1.26 -16.52 2.51
CA ALA A 16 -1.09 -17.47 1.42
C ALA A 16 -0.74 -16.82 0.07
N TYR A 17 0.09 -15.78 0.06
CA TYR A 17 0.84 -15.34 -1.11
C TYR A 17 2.33 -15.50 -0.77
N SER A 18 3.08 -16.53 -1.17
CA SER A 18 2.93 -17.52 -2.24
C SER A 18 3.83 -18.73 -1.91
N GLU A 19 3.38 -19.96 -2.16
CA GLU A 19 4.24 -21.17 -2.15
C GLU A 19 5.19 -21.25 -3.38
N THR A 20 5.42 -20.17 -4.12
CA THR A 20 6.38 -20.13 -5.24
C THR A 20 7.50 -19.11 -5.00
N SER A 21 8.49 -19.54 -4.23
CA SER A 21 9.94 -19.25 -4.16
C SER A 21 10.63 -18.01 -4.79
N ASP A 22 10.03 -17.06 -5.52
CA ASP A 22 10.83 -16.05 -6.26
C ASP A 22 10.34 -14.59 -6.31
N ILE A 23 9.25 -14.19 -5.61
CA ILE A 23 8.69 -12.81 -5.74
C ILE A 23 8.86 -11.93 -4.48
N VAL A 24 9.48 -12.42 -3.40
CA VAL A 24 9.61 -11.65 -2.13
C VAL A 24 10.65 -10.50 -2.21
N ALA A 25 11.26 -10.24 -3.37
CA ALA A 25 12.44 -9.37 -3.43
C ALA A 25 12.18 -7.88 -3.73
N GLN A 26 11.03 -7.44 -4.24
CA GLN A 26 10.89 -6.04 -4.73
C GLN A 26 9.47 -5.47 -4.67
N LEU A 27 8.65 -5.83 -3.69
CA LEU A 27 7.39 -5.10 -3.49
C LEU A 27 7.72 -3.78 -2.77
N PRO A 28 7.44 -2.62 -3.38
CA PRO A 28 7.78 -1.36 -2.77
C PRO A 28 6.87 -1.16 -1.56
N CYS A 29 7.48 -1.04 -0.38
CA CYS A 29 6.76 -0.91 0.88
C CYS A 29 5.91 0.37 0.85
N TYR A 30 4.62 0.26 1.18
CA TYR A 30 3.77 1.43 1.37
C TYR A 30 4.09 2.07 2.74
N ILE A 31 5.07 2.98 2.78
CA ILE A 31 5.55 3.63 4.02
C ILE A 31 4.65 4.77 4.51
N HIS A 32 3.68 5.20 3.70
CA HIS A 32 2.78 6.31 4.02
C HIS A 32 1.60 5.90 4.92
N LEU A 33 1.40 4.59 5.14
CA LEU A 33 0.41 4.05 6.07
C LEU A 33 1.12 3.36 7.24
N ARG A 34 0.70 3.67 8.47
CA ARG A 34 1.20 2.98 9.65
C ARG A 34 0.42 1.68 9.84
N CYS A 35 1.07 0.56 9.54
CA CYS A 35 0.52 -0.79 9.64
C CYS A 35 1.48 -1.71 10.40
N ASP A 36 1.04 -2.33 11.49
CA ASP A 36 1.83 -3.37 12.18
C ASP A 36 1.49 -4.74 11.61
N ARG A 37 2.45 -5.40 10.96
CA ARG A 37 2.31 -6.79 10.48
C ARG A 37 3.10 -7.81 11.33
N GLY A 38 3.59 -7.42 12.51
CA GLY A 38 4.24 -8.33 13.46
C GLY A 38 5.74 -8.56 13.21
N GLY A 39 6.40 -7.68 12.46
CA GLY A 39 7.86 -7.67 12.28
C GLY A 39 8.32 -6.64 11.24
N ALA A 40 9.52 -6.06 11.43
CA ALA A 40 10.12 -4.99 10.63
C ALA A 40 10.42 -5.34 9.15
N SER A 41 9.99 -6.51 8.66
CA SER A 41 10.22 -7.00 7.29
C SER A 41 8.95 -7.45 6.59
N LEU A 42 7.78 -7.28 7.21
CA LEU A 42 6.48 -7.51 6.58
C LEU A 42 5.95 -6.15 6.13
N CYS A 43 6.45 -5.68 4.99
CA CYS A 43 5.91 -4.49 4.37
C CYS A 43 4.48 -4.74 3.89
N LEU A 44 3.63 -3.73 4.04
CA LEU A 44 2.35 -3.67 3.37
C LEU A 44 2.61 -3.31 1.91
N ASP A 45 2.14 -4.15 0.99
CA ASP A 45 2.13 -3.84 -0.43
C ASP A 45 1.04 -2.79 -0.69
N TRP A 46 1.29 -1.84 -1.59
CA TRP A 46 0.31 -0.82 -1.91
C TRP A 46 -1.01 -1.40 -2.48
N ARG A 47 -0.96 -2.60 -3.08
CA ARG A 47 -2.14 -3.32 -3.60
C ARG A 47 -2.97 -3.98 -2.51
N GLU A 48 -2.44 -4.04 -1.28
CA GLU A 48 -3.16 -4.47 -0.08
C GLU A 48 -3.85 -3.29 0.61
N VAL A 49 -3.64 -2.06 0.13
CA VAL A 49 -4.36 -0.88 0.63
C VAL A 49 -5.68 -0.75 -0.14
N CYS A 50 -6.80 -0.72 0.58
CA CYS A 50 -8.14 -0.53 0.01
C CYS A 50 -8.56 -1.60 -0.99
N ASP A 51 -8.13 -2.82 -0.75
CA ASP A 51 -8.45 -3.98 -1.56
C ASP A 51 -9.65 -4.78 -1.01
N GLY A 52 -10.23 -4.30 0.10
CA GLY A 52 -11.38 -4.86 0.80
C GLY A 52 -11.00 -5.83 1.91
N TYR A 53 -9.72 -5.97 2.24
CA TYR A 53 -9.21 -6.90 3.25
C TYR A 53 -8.37 -6.18 4.29
N VAL A 54 -8.53 -6.59 5.55
CA VAL A 54 -7.69 -6.06 6.64
C VAL A 54 -6.43 -6.90 6.73
N ASP A 55 -5.34 -6.33 6.26
CA ASP A 55 -3.98 -6.86 6.22
C ASP A 55 -3.10 -6.32 7.36
N CYS A 56 -3.53 -5.30 8.10
CA CYS A 56 -2.87 -4.83 9.31
C CYS A 56 -3.30 -5.62 10.57
N LEU A 57 -2.35 -5.92 11.48
CA LEU A 57 -2.64 -6.63 12.74
C LEU A 57 -3.14 -5.71 13.84
N ASP A 58 -2.71 -4.44 13.82
CA ASP A 58 -3.06 -3.42 14.81
C ASP A 58 -4.38 -2.72 14.51
N GLY A 59 -4.94 -2.89 13.32
CA GLY A 59 -6.17 -2.22 12.91
C GLY A 59 -6.60 -2.57 11.49
N ALA A 60 -7.57 -1.81 10.98
CA ALA A 60 -8.04 -1.83 9.61
C ALA A 60 -7.63 -0.54 8.88
N GLU A 61 -6.48 0.02 9.25
CA GLU A 61 -6.01 1.33 8.76
C GLU A 61 -5.82 1.32 7.23
N ASP A 62 -5.38 0.18 6.70
CA ASP A 62 -5.27 -0.13 5.27
C ASP A 62 -6.62 -0.06 4.53
N GLU A 63 -7.73 -0.20 5.25
CA GLU A 63 -9.10 -0.17 4.72
C GLU A 63 -9.93 1.02 5.26
N ALA A 64 -9.36 1.87 6.12
CA ALA A 64 -10.11 2.89 6.86
C ALA A 64 -10.32 4.18 6.05
N GLN A 65 -9.32 4.60 5.27
CA GLN A 65 -9.29 5.91 4.60
C GLN A 65 -9.29 5.80 3.07
N CYS A 66 -9.88 4.74 2.52
CA CYS A 66 -9.91 4.51 1.06
C CYS A 66 -10.52 5.65 0.27
N TYR A 67 -11.63 6.21 0.77
CA TYR A 67 -12.25 7.34 0.12
C TYR A 67 -11.34 8.58 0.13
N GLU A 68 -10.64 8.84 1.23
CA GLU A 68 -9.73 9.99 1.32
C GLU A 68 -8.48 9.80 0.45
N MET A 69 -7.97 8.57 0.31
CA MET A 69 -6.87 8.27 -0.62
C MET A 69 -7.31 8.33 -2.09
N GLU A 70 -8.55 7.95 -2.41
CA GLU A 70 -9.10 8.08 -3.76
C GLU A 70 -9.54 9.52 -4.10
N SER A 71 -9.81 10.34 -3.10
CA SER A 71 -10.26 11.73 -3.26
C SER A 71 -9.22 12.77 -2.82
N ASN A 72 -8.00 12.36 -2.48
CA ASN A 72 -6.97 13.33 -2.13
C ASN A 72 -6.64 14.22 -3.32
N GLU A 73 -6.58 15.51 -3.03
CA GLU A 73 -6.03 16.50 -3.94
C GLU A 73 -4.57 16.72 -3.51
N CYS A 74 -3.64 16.48 -4.42
CA CYS A 74 -2.24 16.85 -4.21
C CYS A 74 -2.08 18.38 -4.28
N GLU A 75 -1.01 18.90 -3.70
CA GLU A 75 -0.70 20.34 -3.79
C GLU A 75 -0.47 20.77 -5.27
N GLU A 76 -0.49 22.08 -5.56
CA GLU A 76 -0.34 22.60 -6.93
C GLU A 76 0.97 22.20 -7.62
N ASP A 77 2.01 21.85 -6.83
CA ASP A 77 3.34 21.42 -7.28
C ASP A 77 3.56 19.91 -7.17
N GLN A 78 2.47 19.13 -7.04
CA GLN A 78 2.53 17.69 -6.86
C GLN A 78 1.73 16.93 -7.92
N PHE A 79 2.32 15.84 -8.40
CA PHE A 79 1.66 14.87 -9.25
C PHE A 79 1.00 13.76 -8.42
N ARG A 80 -0.21 13.36 -8.83
CA ARG A 80 -0.99 12.29 -8.19
C ARG A 80 -0.82 10.96 -8.91
N CYS A 81 -0.08 10.04 -8.31
CA CYS A 81 0.04 8.64 -8.72
C CYS A 81 -1.34 7.95 -8.78
N HIS A 82 -1.48 6.88 -9.57
CA HIS A 82 -2.75 6.17 -9.69
C HIS A 82 -3.14 5.44 -8.40
N ASN A 83 -2.14 5.09 -7.58
CA ASN A 83 -2.35 4.59 -6.21
C ASN A 83 -2.73 5.68 -5.18
N GLY A 84 -2.91 6.94 -5.60
CA GLY A 84 -3.25 8.07 -4.72
C GLY A 84 -2.06 8.68 -3.98
N LEU A 85 -0.82 8.23 -4.21
CA LEU A 85 0.37 8.90 -3.67
C LEU A 85 0.57 10.26 -4.37
N CYS A 86 0.93 11.28 -3.60
CA CYS A 86 1.37 12.56 -4.14
C CYS A 86 2.89 12.62 -4.14
N ILE A 87 3.49 12.79 -5.31
CA ILE A 87 4.92 13.04 -5.50
C ILE A 87 5.11 14.46 -6.04
N SER A 88 6.31 15.03 -5.97
CA SER A 88 6.56 16.33 -6.60
C SER A 88 6.38 16.23 -8.13
N GLU A 89 5.82 17.27 -8.77
CA GLU A 89 5.68 17.32 -10.24
C GLU A 89 7.05 17.20 -10.95
N GLU A 90 8.15 17.51 -10.28
CA GLU A 90 9.51 17.32 -10.83
C GLU A 90 9.85 15.85 -11.12
N PHE A 91 9.11 14.92 -10.48
CA PHE A 91 9.28 13.49 -10.65
C PHE A 91 8.35 12.90 -11.72
N TRP A 92 7.37 13.67 -12.23
CA TRP A 92 6.49 13.21 -13.31
C TRP A 92 7.19 13.17 -14.67
N GLU A 93 7.21 11.99 -15.29
CA GLU A 93 7.84 11.67 -16.58
C GLU A 93 9.27 12.24 -16.69
N ASN A 94 10.02 12.20 -15.58
CA ASN A 94 11.32 12.86 -15.49
C ASN A 94 12.41 12.14 -16.30
N GLY A 95 12.17 10.87 -16.68
CA GLY A 95 13.04 10.07 -17.54
C GLY A 95 14.37 9.68 -16.89
N LEU A 96 14.46 9.77 -15.56
CA LEU A 96 15.62 9.35 -14.77
C LEU A 96 15.63 7.81 -14.59
N GLY A 97 14.51 7.13 -14.86
CA GLY A 97 14.40 5.67 -14.76
C GLY A 97 14.21 5.17 -13.32
N ASP A 98 14.03 6.09 -12.38
CA ASP A 98 13.60 5.83 -11.01
C ASP A 98 12.10 6.17 -10.93
N ALA A 99 11.28 5.20 -10.51
CA ALA A 99 9.86 5.43 -10.30
C ALA A 99 9.63 5.88 -8.86
N ASP A 100 9.18 7.12 -8.69
CA ASP A 100 8.80 7.73 -7.42
C ASP A 100 7.39 7.32 -7.01
N CYS A 101 6.51 7.03 -7.99
CA CYS A 101 5.26 6.35 -7.69
C CYS A 101 5.49 4.84 -7.44
N LEU A 102 4.87 4.30 -6.40
CA LEU A 102 4.93 2.86 -6.08
C LEU A 102 4.30 1.97 -7.16
N ASP A 103 3.38 2.53 -7.95
CA ASP A 103 2.75 1.90 -9.10
C ASP A 103 3.46 2.23 -10.43
N ARG A 104 4.51 3.04 -10.38
CA ARG A 104 5.26 3.57 -11.54
C ARG A 104 4.40 4.34 -12.52
N SER A 105 3.32 4.95 -12.06
CA SER A 105 2.47 5.78 -12.91
C SER A 105 3.17 7.04 -13.41
N ASP A 106 4.28 7.44 -12.77
CA ASP A 106 5.08 8.62 -13.07
C ASP A 106 6.13 8.45 -14.18
N GLU A 107 6.32 7.27 -14.74
CA GLU A 107 7.35 7.00 -15.78
C GLU A 107 6.76 6.54 -17.13
#